data_AF-A0A1V8RKS4-F1
#
_entry.id   AF-A0A1V8RKS4-F1
#
_cell.length_a   1.000
_cell.length_b   1.000
_cell.length_c   1.000
_cell.angle_alpha   90.00
_cell.angle_beta   90.00
_cell.angle_gamma   90.00
#
_symmetry.space_group_name_H-M   'P 1'
#
loop_
_entity.id
_entity.type
_entity.pdbx_description
1 polymer ?
#
loop_
_entity_poly.entity_id
_entity_poly.type
_entity_poly.pdbx_seq_one_letter_code
_entity_poly.pdbx_strand_id
1 'polypeptide(L)'
;MRLEHQCAAKPQIHYPCCIGGAGTCPPEDSDGPEAWILQEDEALGLGLDEDLASALEFFADISETRSFAILDDPDRAEEFRELLLRIDRRNALLGRTFERQTVNKRLRQEEHLTLMHQQI
;
A
#
# COMPACT_ATOMS: atom_id res chain seq x y z
N MET A 1 -0.02 -22.61 -9.39
CA MET A 1 1.11 -22.47 -10.34
C MET A 1 0.81 -23.26 -11.61
N ARG A 2 0.99 -22.65 -12.80
CA ARG A 2 0.83 -23.32 -14.10
C ARG A 2 2.15 -23.24 -14.86
N LEU A 3 2.65 -24.36 -15.37
CA LEU A 3 3.82 -24.37 -16.26
C LEU A 3 3.37 -24.05 -17.68
N GLU A 4 3.78 -22.89 -18.20
CA GLU A 4 3.42 -22.47 -19.56
C GLU A 4 4.45 -22.94 -20.60
N HIS A 5 5.74 -22.84 -20.26
CA HIS A 5 6.85 -23.21 -21.14
C HIS A 5 8.02 -23.81 -20.36
N GLN A 6 8.71 -24.79 -20.96
CA GLN A 6 10.01 -25.27 -20.50
C GLN A 6 11.08 -24.84 -21.52
N CYS A 7 12.01 -24.00 -21.08
CA CYS A 7 13.05 -23.43 -21.91
C CYS A 7 14.43 -23.74 -21.34
N ALA A 8 15.46 -23.71 -22.18
CA ALA A 8 16.84 -23.74 -21.70
C ALA A 8 17.15 -22.47 -20.88
N ALA A 9 17.99 -22.62 -19.85
CA ALA A 9 18.45 -21.49 -19.05
C ALA A 9 19.24 -20.50 -19.91
N LYS A 10 18.94 -19.21 -19.79
CA LYS A 10 19.67 -18.17 -20.50
C LYS A 10 20.98 -17.85 -19.75
N PRO A 11 22.13 -17.81 -20.44
CA PRO A 11 23.38 -17.39 -19.81
C PRO A 11 23.26 -15.95 -19.30
N GLN A 12 23.95 -15.64 -18.20
CA GLN A 12 24.02 -14.31 -17.56
C GLN A 12 22.72 -13.79 -16.91
N ILE A 13 21.64 -14.58 -16.89
CA ILE A 13 20.44 -14.26 -16.11
C ILE A 13 20.57 -14.82 -14.70
N HIS A 14 20.28 -13.98 -13.71
CA HIS A 14 20.10 -14.41 -12.32
C HIS A 14 18.68 -14.95 -12.15
N TYR A 15 18.56 -16.19 -11.68
CA TYR A 15 17.28 -16.84 -11.40
C TYR A 15 17.07 -16.99 -9.88
N PRO A 16 15.83 -16.98 -9.37
CA PRO A 16 14.58 -16.72 -10.10
C PRO A 16 14.48 -15.28 -10.62
N CYS A 17 13.73 -15.08 -11.70
CA CYS A 17 13.44 -13.75 -12.25
C CYS A 17 11.97 -13.60 -12.62
N CYS A 18 11.38 -12.47 -12.27
CA CYS A 18 10.02 -12.10 -12.68
C CYS A 18 10.04 -11.54 -14.11
N ILE A 19 9.32 -12.20 -15.02
CA ILE A 19 9.21 -11.79 -16.42
C ILE A 19 8.00 -10.90 -16.71
N GLY A 20 6.99 -10.89 -15.83
CA GLY A 20 5.76 -10.12 -16.00
C GLY A 20 4.80 -10.28 -14.81
N GLY A 21 3.85 -9.36 -14.73
CA GLY A 21 2.84 -9.26 -13.69
C GLY A 21 2.05 -7.96 -13.87
N ALA A 22 0.90 -7.85 -13.20
CA ALA A 22 0.04 -6.68 -13.22
C ALA A 22 -0.82 -6.64 -11.95
N GLY A 23 -1.49 -5.51 -11.75
CA GLY A 23 -2.38 -5.30 -10.61
C GLY A 23 -1.63 -4.97 -9.33
N THR A 24 -2.38 -4.97 -8.25
CA THR A 24 -1.90 -4.66 -6.91
C THR A 24 -1.74 -5.94 -6.12
N CYS A 25 -0.62 -6.11 -5.44
CA CYS A 25 -0.43 -7.22 -4.52
C CYS A 25 -1.14 -6.87 -3.21
N PRO A 26 -2.02 -7.74 -2.68
CA PRO A 26 -2.60 -7.56 -1.35
C PRO A 26 -1.49 -7.41 -0.32
N PRO A 27 -1.72 -6.64 0.76
CA PRO A 27 -0.86 -6.67 1.93
C PRO A 27 -0.71 -8.10 2.48
N GLU A 28 0.37 -8.36 3.21
CA GLU A 28 0.42 -9.54 4.07
C GLU A 28 -0.71 -9.45 5.11
N ASP A 29 -1.19 -10.61 5.55
CA ASP A 29 -2.28 -10.73 6.53
C ASP A 29 -3.61 -10.08 6.10
N SER A 30 -3.90 -10.02 4.80
CA SER A 30 -5.14 -9.43 4.26
C SER A 30 -6.40 -10.30 4.44
N ASP A 31 -6.37 -11.30 5.32
CA ASP A 31 -7.48 -12.24 5.61
C ASP A 31 -8.10 -12.95 4.39
N GLY A 32 -7.35 -13.01 3.28
CA GLY A 32 -7.77 -13.66 2.04
C GLY A 32 -8.44 -12.72 1.02
N PRO A 33 -8.79 -13.25 -0.18
CA PRO A 33 -9.24 -12.41 -1.29
C PRO A 33 -10.56 -11.69 -1.03
N GLU A 34 -11.55 -12.35 -0.44
CA GLU A 34 -12.86 -11.75 -0.17
C GLU A 34 -12.76 -10.61 0.86
N ALA A 35 -11.97 -10.81 1.92
CA ALA A 35 -11.74 -9.81 2.94
C ALA A 35 -11.00 -8.60 2.36
N TRP A 36 -9.96 -8.84 1.54
CA TRP A 36 -9.21 -7.76 0.92
C TRP A 36 -10.05 -6.91 -0.04
N ILE A 37 -10.90 -7.53 -0.85
CA ILE A 37 -11.80 -6.78 -1.77
C ILE A 37 -12.74 -5.87 -0.96
N LEU A 38 -13.30 -6.38 0.15
CA LEU A 38 -14.16 -5.57 1.02
C LEU A 38 -13.39 -4.42 1.69
N GLN A 39 -12.17 -4.68 2.15
CA GLN A 39 -11.29 -3.67 2.74
C GLN A 39 -10.89 -2.59 1.71
N GLU A 40 -10.63 -2.98 0.46
CA GLU A 40 -10.32 -2.04 -0.62
C GLU A 40 -11.52 -1.15 -0.94
N ASP A 41 -12.73 -1.72 -1.01
CA ASP A 41 -13.97 -0.97 -1.21
C ASP A 41 -14.22 0.02 -0.07
N GLU A 42 -14.03 -0.41 1.19
CA GLU A 42 -14.13 0.47 2.35
C GLU A 42 -13.05 1.56 2.35
N ALA A 43 -11.81 1.21 1.97
CA ALA A 43 -10.68 2.13 1.95
C ALA A 43 -10.84 3.26 0.90
N LEU A 44 -11.56 2.98 -0.19
CA LEU A 44 -11.85 3.93 -1.27
C LEU A 44 -13.29 4.44 -1.25
N GLY A 45 -14.07 4.05 -0.24
CA GLY A 45 -15.49 4.37 -0.13
C GLY A 45 -15.76 5.73 0.55
N LEU A 46 -16.99 5.91 1.01
CA LEU A 46 -17.49 7.17 1.58
C LEU A 46 -16.63 7.72 2.73
N GLY A 47 -16.03 6.85 3.54
CA GLY A 47 -15.16 7.29 4.64
C GLY A 47 -13.91 8.04 4.16
N LEU A 48 -13.41 7.76 2.95
CA LEU A 48 -12.32 8.53 2.35
C LEU A 48 -12.80 9.92 1.90
N ASP A 49 -14.00 10.01 1.33
CA ASP A 49 -14.59 11.29 0.91
C ASP A 49 -14.81 12.22 2.12
N GLU A 50 -15.29 11.67 3.24
CA GLU A 50 -15.45 12.40 4.50
C GLU A 50 -14.10 12.89 5.04
N ASP A 51 -13.09 12.04 5.06
CA ASP A 51 -11.76 12.42 5.54
C ASP A 51 -11.08 13.44 4.61
N LEU A 52 -11.29 13.36 3.30
CA LEU A 52 -10.81 14.36 2.36
C LEU A 52 -11.52 15.71 2.57
N ALA A 53 -12.83 15.70 2.82
CA ALA A 53 -13.58 16.92 3.15
C ALA A 53 -13.03 17.56 4.44
N SER A 54 -12.83 16.78 5.50
CA SER A 54 -12.22 17.27 6.75
C SER A 54 -10.80 17.81 6.53
N ALA A 55 -9.97 17.13 5.72
CA ALA A 55 -8.63 17.62 5.40
C ALA A 55 -8.66 18.97 4.68
N LEU A 56 -9.61 19.14 3.74
CA LEU A 56 -9.80 20.39 3.02
C LEU A 56 -10.24 21.53 3.94
N GLU A 57 -11.05 21.27 4.98
CA GLU A 57 -11.40 22.28 5.99
C GLU A 57 -10.17 22.77 6.75
N PHE A 58 -9.33 21.86 7.25
CA PHE A 58 -8.06 22.24 7.89
C PHE A 58 -7.15 23.05 6.95
N PHE A 59 -7.04 22.63 5.68
CA PHE A 59 -6.23 23.37 4.71
C PHE A 59 -6.82 24.73 4.36
N ALA A 60 -8.15 24.87 4.33
CA ALA A 60 -8.81 26.15 4.12
C ALA A 60 -8.48 27.12 5.25
N ASP A 61 -8.60 26.70 6.52
CA ASP A 61 -8.30 27.51 7.69
C ASP A 61 -6.83 27.95 7.72
N ILE A 62 -5.90 27.02 7.43
CA ILE A 62 -4.47 27.30 7.34
C ILE A 62 -4.18 28.28 6.21
N SER A 63 -4.82 28.11 5.05
CA SER A 63 -4.62 28.96 3.88
C SER A 63 -5.17 30.38 4.11
N GLU A 64 -6.33 30.50 4.74
CA GLU A 64 -6.98 31.79 5.04
C GLU A 64 -6.17 32.58 6.06
N THR A 65 -5.74 31.92 7.14
CA THR A 65 -4.94 32.57 8.20
C THR A 65 -3.46 32.68 7.85
N ARG A 66 -3.00 31.95 6.81
CA ARG A 66 -1.58 31.76 6.44
C ARG A 66 -0.73 31.30 7.62
N SER A 67 -1.32 30.49 8.50
CA SER A 67 -0.72 30.07 9.76
C SER A 67 -1.23 28.69 10.17
N PHE A 68 -0.44 27.97 10.95
CA PHE A 68 -0.85 26.70 11.57
C PHE A 68 -1.50 26.90 12.95
N ALA A 69 -1.88 28.14 13.30
CA ALA A 69 -2.43 28.48 14.62
C ALA A 69 -3.70 27.68 15.00
N ILE A 70 -4.45 27.17 14.02
CA ILE A 70 -5.56 26.24 14.29
C ILE A 70 -5.12 24.97 15.02
N LEU A 71 -3.86 24.55 14.85
CA LEU A 71 -3.26 23.40 15.51
C LEU A 71 -2.66 23.76 16.89
N ASP A 72 -2.72 25.02 17.32
CA ASP A 72 -2.34 25.40 18.69
C ASP A 72 -3.43 25.01 19.70
N ASP A 73 -4.67 24.85 19.22
CA ASP A 73 -5.76 24.24 19.99
C ASP A 73 -5.54 22.72 20.09
N PRO A 74 -5.34 22.15 21.29
CA PRO A 74 -5.06 20.72 21.46
C PRO A 74 -6.16 19.82 20.89
N ASP A 75 -7.42 20.25 20.94
CA ASP A 75 -8.54 19.44 20.44
C ASP A 75 -8.50 19.36 18.89
N ARG A 76 -8.21 20.49 18.23
CA ARG A 76 -8.05 20.55 16.76
C ARG A 76 -6.78 19.85 16.29
N ALA A 77 -5.70 19.95 17.06
CA ALA A 77 -4.46 19.24 16.76
C ALA A 77 -4.66 17.72 16.81
N GLU A 78 -5.40 17.25 17.82
CA GLU A 78 -5.72 15.84 17.98
C GLU A 78 -6.67 15.33 16.87
N GLU A 79 -7.68 16.12 16.51
CA GLU A 79 -8.58 15.83 15.39
C GLU A 79 -7.81 15.66 14.08
N PHE A 80 -6.89 16.57 13.78
CA PHE A 80 -6.05 16.50 12.58
C PHE A 80 -5.12 15.29 12.61
N ARG A 81 -4.55 14.96 13.78
CA ARG A 81 -3.70 13.77 13.95
C ARG A 81 -4.48 12.48 13.69
N GLU A 82 -5.68 12.35 14.25
CA GLU A 82 -6.53 11.18 14.03
C GLU A 82 -6.98 11.07 12.57
N LEU A 83 -7.28 12.18 11.91
CA LEU A 83 -7.57 12.23 10.48
C LEU A 83 -6.40 11.66 9.65
N LEU A 84 -5.17 12.13 9.91
CA LEU A 84 -3.98 11.63 9.20
C LEU A 84 -3.77 10.13 9.45
N LEU A 85 -4.01 9.63 10.67
CA LEU A 85 -3.92 8.20 10.96
C LEU A 85 -4.98 7.38 10.22
N ARG A 86 -6.21 7.87 10.09
CA ARG A 86 -7.24 7.17 9.30
C ARG A 86 -6.85 7.07 7.83
N ILE A 87 -6.33 8.16 7.25
CA ILE A 87 -5.85 8.18 5.86
C ILE A 87 -4.68 7.20 5.68
N ASP A 88 -3.69 7.22 6.58
CA ASP A 88 -2.53 6.32 6.51
C ASP A 88 -2.95 4.85 6.64
N ARG A 89 -3.86 4.54 7.58
CA ARG A 89 -4.43 3.20 7.75
C ARG A 89 -5.14 2.72 6.49
N ARG A 90 -5.95 3.56 5.84
CA ARG A 90 -6.61 3.19 4.57
C ARG A 90 -5.58 2.93 3.47
N ASN A 91 -4.57 3.77 3.34
CA ASN A 91 -3.52 3.60 2.34
C ASN A 91 -2.77 2.26 2.51
N ALA A 92 -2.57 1.81 3.75
CA ALA A 92 -1.96 0.51 4.02
C ALA A 92 -2.78 -0.70 3.52
N LEU A 93 -4.11 -0.56 3.42
CA LEU A 93 -5.02 -1.62 2.94
C LEU A 93 -5.00 -1.77 1.41
N LEU A 94 -4.64 -0.70 0.68
CA LEU A 94 -4.64 -0.68 -0.79
C LEU A 94 -3.55 -1.55 -1.41
N GLY A 95 -2.68 -2.18 -0.62
CA GLY A 95 -1.63 -3.05 -1.12
C GLY A 95 -0.50 -2.30 -1.83
N ARG A 96 0.29 -3.03 -2.62
CA ARG A 96 1.42 -2.46 -3.38
C ARG A 96 1.30 -2.76 -4.85
N THR A 97 1.34 -1.72 -5.68
CA THR A 97 1.32 -1.89 -7.13
C THR A 97 2.48 -2.78 -7.58
N PHE A 98 2.20 -3.69 -8.51
CA PHE A 98 3.22 -4.54 -9.07
C PHE A 98 4.26 -3.73 -9.85
N GLU A 99 5.52 -3.87 -9.43
CA GLU A 99 6.66 -3.28 -10.13
C GLU A 99 7.73 -4.34 -10.42
N ARG A 100 7.86 -4.72 -11.68
CA ARG A 100 8.82 -5.75 -12.13
C ARG A 100 10.26 -5.46 -11.71
N GLN A 101 10.67 -4.18 -11.71
CA GLN A 101 12.02 -3.79 -11.31
C GLN A 101 12.24 -4.03 -9.80
N THR A 102 11.30 -3.57 -8.99
CA THR A 102 11.31 -3.73 -7.52
C THR A 102 11.29 -5.22 -7.15
N VAL A 103 10.42 -6.02 -7.76
CA VAL A 103 10.39 -7.48 -7.54
C VAL A 103 11.72 -8.13 -7.89
N ASN A 104 12.28 -7.85 -9.07
CA ASN A 104 13.56 -8.46 -9.47
C ASN A 104 14.75 -7.99 -8.63
N LYS A 105 14.70 -6.77 -8.07
CA LYS A 105 15.71 -6.30 -7.10
C LYS A 105 15.69 -7.18 -5.84
N ARG A 106 14.51 -7.39 -5.26
CA ARG A 106 14.30 -8.25 -4.08
C ARG A 106 14.68 -9.71 -4.33
N LEU A 107 14.38 -10.25 -5.52
CA LEU A 107 14.77 -11.61 -5.90
C LEU A 107 16.30 -11.80 -5.93
N ARG A 108 17.05 -10.81 -6.43
CA ARG A 108 18.53 -10.83 -6.42
C ARG A 108 19.11 -10.69 -5.03
N GLN A 109 18.37 -10.08 -4.12
CA GLN A 109 18.73 -9.96 -2.70
C GLN A 109 18.31 -11.21 -1.91
N GLU A 110 17.85 -12.26 -2.60
CA GLU A 110 17.45 -13.53 -1.98
C GLU A 110 16.31 -13.42 -0.95
N GLU A 111 15.56 -12.32 -0.93
CA GLU A 111 14.46 -12.10 0.01
C GLU A 111 13.36 -13.16 -0.09
N HIS A 112 13.22 -13.79 -1.26
CA HIS A 112 12.31 -14.90 -1.47
C HIS A 112 12.65 -16.12 -0.59
N LEU A 113 13.92 -16.31 -0.23
CA LEU A 113 14.32 -17.38 0.69
C LEU A 113 13.87 -17.09 2.12
N THR A 114 13.78 -15.81 2.50
CA THR A 114 13.24 -15.40 3.81
C THR A 114 11.75 -15.69 3.91
N LEU A 115 10.99 -15.46 2.83
CA LEU A 115 9.55 -15.71 2.77
C LEU A 115 9.21 -17.21 2.61
N MET A 116 10.12 -18.00 2.02
CA MET A 116 9.95 -19.43 1.81
C MET A 116 10.22 -20.31 3.06
N HIS A 117 10.26 -19.74 4.27
CA HIS A 117 10.27 -20.54 5.50
C HIS A 117 8.91 -21.23 5.80
N GLN A 118 7.95 -21.17 4.88
CA GLN A 118 6.73 -21.97 4.95
C GLN A 118 7.03 -23.42 4.52
N GLN A 119 7.48 -24.19 5.52
CA GLN A 119 7.34 -25.64 5.71
C GLN A 119 7.99 -26.60 4.68
N ILE A 120 9.06 -27.26 5.15
CA ILE A 120 9.30 -28.69 4.89
C ILE A 120 8.34 -29.48 5.79
#